data_AF-A0AAV0NIN6-F1
#
_entry.id   AF-A0AAV0NIN6-F1
#
_cell.length_a   1.000
_cell.length_b   1.000
_cell.length_c   1.000
_cell.angle_alpha   90.00
_cell.angle_beta   90.00
_cell.angle_gamma   90.00
#
_symmetry.space_group_name_H-M   'P 1'
#
loop_
_entity.id
_entity.type
_entity.pdbx_description
1 polymer ?
#
loop_
_entity_poly.entity_id
_entity_poly.type
_entity_poly.pdbx_seq_one_letter_code
_entity_poly.pdbx_strand_id
1 'polypeptide(L)'
;MPEDFLQNLLPVCPLLEELRFLNSSRQKYVLNAPSLKVFIFHPHVSGSEFTLQHAPVLSVLSLPNGWRFKDWFAEFASLPALRKLTFGISSLKQFSDVGNAAYKLTTTVYQLNVVEITRLLLDNLPQARLLIWLIMSSPSLQKLTVRVINSLQELLEAEDRPGVCCLQHLEELHIQVGQGTRVELDLVRFVMATAPQLRVISIKCAVNLSADKILKFSSELLSYKRISKDAVVKYVYER
;
A
#
# COMPACT_ATOMS: atom_id res chain seq x y z
N MET A 1 -2.31 -13.00 25.16
CA MET A 1 -2.60 -11.96 26.17
C MET A 1 -4.07 -12.05 26.57
N PRO A 2 -4.45 -11.70 27.80
CA PRO A 2 -5.86 -11.58 28.18
C PRO A 2 -6.54 -10.47 27.35
N GLU A 3 -7.79 -10.68 26.92
CA GLU A 3 -8.56 -9.71 26.10
C GLU A 3 -8.65 -8.32 26.75
N ASP A 4 -8.69 -8.29 28.08
CA ASP A 4 -8.90 -7.08 28.85
C ASP A 4 -7.62 -6.26 29.07
N PHE A 5 -6.44 -6.82 28.77
CA PHE A 5 -5.18 -6.13 29.06
C PHE A 5 -5.12 -4.78 28.34
N LEU A 6 -5.58 -4.70 27.09
CA LEU A 6 -5.53 -3.46 26.31
C LEU A 6 -6.64 -2.48 26.66
N GLN A 7 -7.83 -3.01 26.97
CA GLN A 7 -8.92 -2.19 27.48
C GLN A 7 -8.56 -1.58 28.84
N ASN A 8 -7.71 -2.25 29.62
CA ASN A 8 -7.21 -1.78 30.91
C ASN A 8 -5.94 -0.92 30.80
N LEU A 9 -5.08 -1.14 29.79
CA LEU A 9 -3.83 -0.40 29.60
C LEU A 9 -4.06 1.01 29.05
N LEU A 10 -4.93 1.16 28.04
CA LEU A 10 -5.14 2.44 27.37
C LEU A 10 -5.66 3.55 28.29
N PRO A 11 -6.62 3.30 29.21
CA PRO A 11 -7.05 4.31 30.19
C PRO A 11 -5.94 4.74 31.15
N VAL A 12 -4.99 3.84 31.45
CA VAL A 12 -3.87 4.08 32.38
C VAL A 12 -2.70 4.78 31.69
N CYS A 13 -2.64 4.75 30.35
CA CYS A 13 -1.58 5.35 29.55
C CYS A 13 -2.13 6.39 28.54
N PRO A 14 -2.72 7.51 29.00
CA PRO A 14 -3.34 8.50 28.11
C PRO A 14 -2.35 9.22 27.17
N LEU A 15 -1.05 9.14 27.47
CA LEU A 15 0.04 9.72 26.66
C LEU A 15 0.69 8.70 25.71
N LEU A 16 0.09 7.53 25.52
CA LEU A 16 0.66 6.49 24.66
C LEU A 16 0.71 6.97 23.20
N GLU A 17 1.92 7.26 22.70
CA GLU A 17 2.13 7.74 21.34
C GLU A 17 2.40 6.62 20.33
N GLU A 18 2.93 5.48 20.81
CA GLU A 18 3.32 4.37 19.95
C GLU A 18 2.87 3.04 20.55
N LEU A 19 2.18 2.25 19.74
CA LEU A 19 1.71 0.93 20.11
C LEU A 19 2.03 -0.08 19.02
N ARG A 20 2.79 -1.10 19.39
CA ARG A 20 3.18 -2.18 18.50
C ARG A 20 2.68 -3.51 19.03
N PHE A 21 1.82 -4.15 18.24
CA PHE A 21 1.42 -5.54 18.43
C PHE A 21 2.18 -6.42 17.48
N LEU A 22 3.11 -7.18 18.04
CA LEU A 22 3.82 -8.22 17.33
C LEU A 22 3.31 -9.56 17.86
N ASN A 23 3.03 -10.49 16.96
CA ASN A 23 2.65 -11.86 17.28
C ASN A 23 1.38 -12.01 18.15
N SER A 24 0.34 -11.20 17.89
CA SER A 24 -0.92 -11.32 18.62
C SER A 24 -1.66 -12.62 18.31
N SER A 25 -2.30 -13.21 19.33
CA SER A 25 -3.30 -14.28 19.19
C SER A 25 -4.59 -13.75 18.56
N ARG A 26 -5.43 -14.65 17.99
CA ARG A 26 -6.74 -14.32 17.41
C ARG A 26 -7.64 -13.69 18.47
N GLN A 27 -7.77 -12.36 18.43
CA GLN A 27 -8.62 -11.59 19.32
C GLN A 27 -9.18 -10.37 18.57
N LYS A 28 -10.24 -9.80 19.13
CA LYS A 28 -10.81 -8.53 18.70
C LYS A 28 -10.38 -7.45 19.67
N TYR A 29 -9.77 -6.38 19.18
CA TYR A 29 -9.31 -5.28 20.02
C TYR A 29 -10.08 -3.99 19.70
N VAL A 30 -10.62 -3.32 20.70
CA VAL A 30 -11.16 -1.96 20.53
C VAL A 30 -10.22 -1.01 21.26
N LEU A 31 -9.60 -0.11 20.51
CA LEU A 31 -8.58 0.80 21.02
C LEU A 31 -9.11 2.23 20.94
N ASN A 32 -9.35 2.85 22.10
CA ASN A 32 -9.58 4.29 22.20
C ASN A 32 -8.23 4.97 22.47
N ALA A 33 -7.68 5.65 21.46
CA ALA A 33 -6.26 6.01 21.47
C ALA A 33 -6.03 7.46 20.99
N PRO A 34 -6.45 8.47 21.78
CA PRO A 34 -6.47 9.87 21.35
C PRO A 34 -5.09 10.48 21.09
N SER A 35 -4.06 9.98 21.78
CA SER A 35 -2.67 10.46 21.68
C SER A 35 -1.79 9.61 20.76
N LEU A 36 -2.35 8.54 20.16
CA LEU A 36 -1.58 7.54 19.44
C LEU A 36 -1.16 8.05 18.06
N LYS A 37 0.15 8.16 17.85
CA LYS A 37 0.78 8.62 16.61
C LYS A 37 1.21 7.48 15.71
N VAL A 38 1.61 6.34 16.29
CA VAL A 38 2.14 5.17 15.59
C VAL A 38 1.41 3.92 16.04
N PHE A 39 0.81 3.22 15.08
CA PHE A 39 0.17 1.94 15.32
C PHE A 39 0.72 0.87 14.38
N ILE A 40 1.25 -0.20 14.95
CA ILE A 40 1.80 -1.33 14.20
C ILE A 40 1.12 -2.60 14.67
N PHE A 41 0.53 -3.35 13.75
CA PHE A 41 -0.21 -4.56 14.05
C PHE A 41 0.19 -5.70 13.11
N HIS A 42 1.04 -6.58 13.64
CA HIS A 42 1.61 -7.74 12.96
C HIS A 42 1.10 -9.01 13.68
N PRO A 43 -0.14 -9.44 13.41
CA PRO A 43 -0.70 -10.61 14.08
C PRO A 43 0.07 -11.87 13.66
N HIS A 44 0.24 -12.80 14.61
CA HIS A 44 0.81 -14.13 14.34
C HIS A 44 -0.18 -14.98 13.55
N VAL A 45 -1.47 -14.85 13.86
CA VAL A 45 -2.55 -15.68 13.29
C VAL A 45 -3.52 -14.81 12.51
N SER A 46 -3.87 -15.28 11.30
CA SER A 46 -4.91 -14.69 10.46
C SER A 46 -6.26 -14.64 11.19
N GLY A 47 -6.96 -13.52 11.09
CA GLY A 47 -8.29 -13.32 11.70
C GLY A 47 -8.32 -12.52 13.00
N SER A 48 -7.20 -11.95 13.44
CA SER A 48 -7.22 -10.92 14.49
C SER A 48 -7.83 -9.63 13.91
N GLU A 49 -8.70 -8.99 14.68
CA GLU A 49 -9.40 -7.77 14.26
C GLU A 49 -9.12 -6.67 15.29
N PHE A 50 -9.07 -5.44 14.84
CA PHE A 50 -9.13 -4.31 15.76
C PHE A 50 -9.98 -3.19 15.20
N THR A 51 -10.40 -2.30 16.09
CA THR A 51 -11.13 -1.08 15.79
C THR A 51 -10.39 0.05 16.47
N LEU A 52 -9.91 1.02 15.69
CA LEU A 52 -9.40 2.29 16.21
C LEU A 52 -10.59 3.23 16.41
N GLN A 53 -10.81 3.65 17.64
CA GLN A 53 -11.75 4.70 18.00
C GLN A 53 -10.95 5.93 18.42
N HIS A 54 -11.33 7.10 17.91
CA HIS A 54 -10.74 8.39 18.28
C HIS A 54 -9.20 8.38 18.24
N ALA A 55 -8.61 8.27 17.05
CA ALA A 55 -7.17 8.37 16.84
C ALA A 55 -6.80 9.55 15.91
N PRO A 56 -7.13 10.80 16.28
CA PRO A 56 -7.04 11.96 15.39
C PRO A 56 -5.59 12.31 15.00
N VAL A 57 -4.61 11.94 15.83
CA VAL A 57 -3.18 12.23 15.61
C VAL A 57 -2.40 11.05 15.02
N LEU A 58 -3.09 9.97 14.63
CA LEU A 58 -2.43 8.80 14.07
C LEU A 58 -1.80 9.11 12.72
N SER A 59 -0.48 9.07 12.69
CA SER A 59 0.34 9.42 11.53
C SER A 59 0.92 8.21 10.81
N VAL A 60 1.12 7.10 11.52
CA VAL A 60 1.69 5.87 10.96
C VAL A 60 0.78 4.70 11.32
N LEU A 61 0.34 3.98 10.30
CA LEU A 61 -0.48 2.77 10.43
C LEU A 61 0.18 1.63 9.66
N SER A 62 0.53 0.53 10.34
CA SER A 62 1.23 -0.61 9.72
C SER A 62 0.53 -1.94 9.97
N LEU A 63 0.15 -2.62 8.88
CA LEU A 63 -0.76 -3.76 8.81
C LEU A 63 -0.31 -4.83 7.77
N PRO A 64 0.97 -5.18 7.67
CA PRO A 64 1.53 -6.03 6.60
C PRO A 64 0.94 -7.44 6.50
N ASN A 65 0.31 -7.97 7.55
CA ASN A 65 -0.37 -9.28 7.52
C ASN A 65 -1.89 -9.14 7.36
N GLY A 66 -2.34 -7.95 6.98
CA GLY A 66 -3.72 -7.63 6.70
C GLY A 66 -4.55 -7.30 7.94
N TRP A 67 -5.46 -6.35 7.73
CA TRP A 67 -6.60 -5.96 8.52
C TRP A 67 -7.89 -6.02 7.68
N ARG A 68 -8.96 -6.53 8.27
CA ARG A 68 -10.32 -6.49 7.72
C ARG A 68 -10.97 -5.15 8.09
N PHE A 69 -10.94 -4.20 7.18
CA PHE A 69 -11.81 -3.03 7.29
C PHE A 69 -13.17 -3.35 6.69
N LYS A 70 -14.23 -2.91 7.35
CA LYS A 70 -15.59 -3.07 6.82
C LYS A 70 -15.83 -2.09 5.69
N ASP A 71 -15.30 -0.87 5.78
CA ASP A 71 -15.49 0.14 4.74
C ASP A 71 -14.18 0.72 4.15
N TRP A 72 -12.98 0.67 4.73
CA TRP A 72 -11.77 1.37 4.21
C TRP A 72 -11.91 2.90 4.03
N PHE A 73 -12.89 3.40 3.28
CA PHE A 73 -13.08 4.84 3.04
C PHE A 73 -13.47 5.57 4.33
N ALA A 74 -14.42 5.02 5.10
CA ALA A 74 -14.87 5.61 6.35
C ALA A 74 -13.76 5.61 7.43
N GLU A 75 -13.03 4.50 7.56
CA GLU A 75 -11.89 4.41 8.47
C GLU A 75 -10.75 5.36 8.05
N PHE A 76 -10.41 5.51 6.77
CA PHE A 76 -9.41 6.52 6.38
C PHE A 76 -9.90 7.95 6.57
N ALA A 77 -11.18 8.22 6.34
CA ALA A 77 -11.77 9.52 6.64
C ALA A 77 -11.65 9.86 8.14
N SER A 78 -11.66 8.85 9.02
CA SER A 78 -11.45 9.01 10.46
C SER A 78 -9.99 9.23 10.90
N LEU A 79 -9.03 9.15 9.97
CA LEU A 79 -7.59 9.25 10.25
C LEU A 79 -6.98 10.47 9.53
N PRO A 80 -7.33 11.70 9.94
CA PRO A 80 -6.97 12.92 9.21
C PRO A 80 -5.46 13.21 9.21
N ALA A 81 -4.72 12.69 10.18
CA ALA A 81 -3.28 12.88 10.32
C ALA A 81 -2.43 11.80 9.62
N LEU A 82 -3.05 10.84 8.93
CA LEU A 82 -2.35 9.66 8.41
C LEU A 82 -1.37 10.03 7.29
N ARG A 83 -0.08 9.80 7.53
CA ARG A 83 1.02 10.07 6.60
C ARG A 83 1.63 8.82 5.98
N LYS A 84 1.76 7.76 6.78
CA LYS A 84 2.31 6.48 6.34
C LYS A 84 1.32 5.35 6.56
N LEU A 85 1.06 4.61 5.49
CA LEU A 85 0.25 3.41 5.50
C LEU A 85 1.08 2.23 4.99
N THR A 86 1.18 1.17 5.79
CA THR A 86 1.68 -0.14 5.36
C THR A 86 0.57 -1.15 5.48
N PHE A 87 0.32 -1.98 4.46
CA PHE A 87 -0.67 -3.06 4.56
C PHE A 87 -0.35 -4.26 3.66
N GLY A 88 -0.93 -5.42 4.00
CA GLY A 88 -0.85 -6.64 3.19
C GLY A 88 -2.21 -7.30 3.00
N ILE A 89 -2.26 -8.33 2.16
CA ILE A 89 -3.44 -8.63 1.34
C ILE A 89 -4.39 -9.69 1.87
N SER A 90 -4.03 -10.38 2.96
CA SER A 90 -5.01 -11.15 3.75
C SER A 90 -6.21 -10.31 4.20
N SER A 91 -6.09 -8.98 4.16
CA SER A 91 -7.13 -7.96 4.29
C SER A 91 -8.26 -7.96 3.27
N LEU A 92 -7.99 -8.32 2.00
CA LEU A 92 -8.74 -7.78 0.87
C LEU A 92 -9.79 -8.72 0.29
N LYS A 93 -10.06 -9.86 0.94
CA LYS A 93 -11.12 -10.79 0.53
C LYS A 93 -12.52 -10.15 0.46
N GLN A 94 -12.72 -8.98 1.08
CA GLN A 94 -14.00 -8.26 1.12
C GLN A 94 -14.17 -7.22 0.00
N PHE A 95 -13.14 -6.98 -0.80
CA PHE A 95 -13.22 -6.01 -1.90
C PHE A 95 -14.02 -6.55 -3.11
N SER A 96 -14.44 -7.82 -3.08
CA SER A 96 -15.35 -8.42 -4.07
C SER A 96 -16.74 -7.79 -4.07
N ASP A 97 -17.20 -7.25 -2.94
CA ASP A 97 -18.50 -6.56 -2.83
C ASP A 97 -18.45 -5.08 -3.26
N VAL A 98 -17.24 -4.54 -3.50
CA VAL A 98 -17.02 -3.20 -4.07
C VAL A 98 -17.21 -3.23 -5.60
N GLY A 99 -17.93 -4.22 -6.11
CA GLY A 99 -18.21 -4.46 -7.52
C GLY A 99 -19.21 -3.51 -8.16
N ASN A 100 -19.88 -2.62 -7.40
CA ASN A 100 -20.99 -1.85 -7.96
C ASN A 100 -21.08 -0.36 -7.56
N ALA A 101 -20.07 0.19 -6.89
CA ALA A 101 -20.03 1.63 -6.62
C ALA A 101 -19.03 2.28 -7.58
N ALA A 102 -19.54 2.86 -8.65
CA ALA A 102 -18.84 3.92 -9.37
C ALA A 102 -18.33 4.94 -8.34
N TYR A 103 -17.05 4.87 -8.02
CA TYR A 103 -16.22 5.95 -7.50
C TYR A 103 -16.78 6.73 -6.29
N LYS A 104 -16.63 6.18 -5.08
CA LYS A 104 -16.34 7.03 -3.90
C LYS A 104 -14.89 7.55 -3.96
N LEU A 105 -14.53 8.18 -5.09
CA LEU A 105 -13.31 8.99 -5.24
C LEU A 105 -13.36 10.27 -4.40
N THR A 106 -14.42 10.48 -3.61
CA THR A 106 -14.63 11.67 -2.79
C THR A 106 -13.72 11.72 -1.57
N THR A 107 -13.26 10.59 -1.06
CA THR A 107 -12.37 10.57 0.12
C THR A 107 -10.93 10.73 -0.33
N THR A 108 -10.46 11.97 -0.31
CA THR A 108 -9.04 12.28 -0.53
C THR A 108 -8.28 12.14 0.79
N VAL A 109 -7.18 11.38 0.79
CA VAL A 109 -6.31 11.19 1.95
C VAL A 109 -5.13 12.14 1.84
N TYR A 110 -5.40 13.44 2.02
CA TYR A 110 -4.45 14.53 1.69
C TYR A 110 -3.09 14.43 2.37
N GLN A 111 -2.99 13.86 3.57
CA GLN A 111 -1.73 13.78 4.31
C GLN A 111 -0.90 12.53 3.97
N LEU A 112 -1.49 11.54 3.28
CA LEU A 112 -0.84 10.28 3.01
C LEU A 112 0.28 10.48 1.97
N ASN A 113 1.52 10.40 2.41
CA ASN A 113 2.70 10.61 1.58
C ASN A 113 3.55 9.34 1.40
N VAL A 114 3.35 8.31 2.22
CA VAL A 114 4.05 7.02 2.09
C VAL A 114 3.06 5.87 2.11
N VAL A 115 3.08 5.05 1.05
CA VAL A 115 2.30 3.81 0.95
C VAL A 115 3.25 2.63 0.75
N GLU A 116 3.08 1.58 1.56
CA GLU A 116 3.79 0.31 1.43
C GLU A 116 2.81 -0.87 1.38
N ILE A 117 2.85 -1.62 0.29
CA ILE A 117 2.03 -2.81 0.06
C ILE A 117 2.95 -4.02 0.06
N THR A 118 2.80 -4.91 1.04
CA THR A 118 3.80 -5.98 1.28
C THR A 118 3.50 -7.30 0.56
N ARG A 119 2.29 -7.50 0.02
CA ARG A 119 1.85 -8.78 -0.57
C ARG A 119 0.85 -8.62 -1.73
N LEU A 120 1.18 -7.87 -2.78
CA LEU A 120 0.29 -7.57 -3.91
C LEU A 120 0.06 -8.74 -4.89
N LEU A 121 -1.19 -9.04 -5.21
CA LEU A 121 -1.60 -9.86 -6.37
C LEU A 121 -2.18 -8.93 -7.43
N LEU A 122 -1.37 -8.57 -8.42
CA LEU A 122 -1.77 -7.61 -9.47
C LEU A 122 -2.82 -8.18 -10.44
N ASP A 123 -2.88 -9.49 -10.57
CA ASP A 123 -3.91 -10.23 -11.31
C ASP A 123 -5.25 -10.32 -10.57
N ASN A 124 -5.31 -9.91 -9.30
CA ASN A 124 -6.55 -9.82 -8.55
C ASN A 124 -7.17 -8.43 -8.77
N LEU A 125 -8.18 -8.35 -9.65
CA LEU A 125 -8.86 -7.09 -10.01
C LEU A 125 -9.25 -6.21 -8.79
N PRO A 126 -9.83 -6.73 -7.70
CA PRO A 126 -10.12 -5.91 -6.53
C PRO A 126 -8.88 -5.28 -5.87
N GLN A 127 -7.75 -5.99 -5.84
CA GLN A 127 -6.50 -5.47 -5.28
C GLN A 127 -5.82 -4.45 -6.20
N ALA A 128 -5.83 -4.70 -7.51
CA ALA A 128 -5.37 -3.74 -8.50
C ALA A 128 -6.17 -2.42 -8.41
N ARG A 129 -7.49 -2.53 -8.27
CA ARG A 129 -8.39 -1.36 -8.06
C ARG A 129 -8.08 -0.60 -6.78
N LEU A 130 -7.80 -1.28 -5.67
CA LEU A 130 -7.40 -0.61 -4.43
C LEU A 130 -6.08 0.16 -4.60
N LEU A 131 -5.10 -0.42 -5.27
CA LEU A 131 -3.83 0.26 -5.56
C LEU A 131 -4.08 1.53 -6.38
N ILE A 132 -4.87 1.43 -7.45
CA ILE A 132 -5.23 2.58 -8.29
C ILE A 132 -5.95 3.63 -7.46
N TRP A 133 -6.95 3.25 -6.66
CA TRP A 133 -7.67 4.18 -5.80
C TRP A 133 -6.73 4.90 -4.81
N LEU A 134 -5.88 4.16 -4.10
CA LEU A 134 -4.92 4.76 -3.15
C LEU A 134 -4.00 5.76 -3.83
N ILE A 135 -3.48 5.42 -5.01
CA ILE A 135 -2.65 6.33 -5.81
C ILE A 135 -3.44 7.60 -6.16
N MET A 136 -4.66 7.43 -6.68
CA MET A 136 -5.48 8.53 -7.17
C MET A 136 -6.05 9.42 -6.06
N SER A 137 -6.27 8.87 -4.86
CA SER A 137 -6.83 9.57 -3.70
C SER A 137 -5.78 10.13 -2.74
N SER A 138 -4.48 9.97 -3.05
CA SER A 138 -3.37 10.46 -2.22
C SER A 138 -2.55 11.49 -3.00
N PRO A 139 -3.02 12.74 -3.14
CA PRO A 139 -2.35 13.75 -3.96
C PRO A 139 -0.93 14.05 -3.46
N SER A 140 -0.70 13.97 -2.15
CA SER A 140 0.62 14.21 -1.52
C SER A 140 1.54 12.99 -1.52
N LEU A 141 1.21 11.92 -2.26
CA LEU A 141 2.00 10.69 -2.28
C LEU A 141 3.42 10.97 -2.79
N GLN A 142 4.41 10.74 -1.93
CA GLN A 142 5.84 10.93 -2.21
C GLN A 142 6.58 9.62 -2.42
N LYS A 143 6.16 8.56 -1.74
CA LYS A 143 6.79 7.24 -1.81
C LYS A 143 5.76 6.12 -1.93
N LEU A 144 5.94 5.30 -2.95
CA LEU A 144 5.17 4.09 -3.19
C LEU A 144 6.09 2.87 -3.14
N THR A 145 5.81 1.94 -2.24
CA THR A 145 6.49 0.64 -2.15
C THR A 145 5.50 -0.49 -2.41
N VAL A 146 5.80 -1.36 -3.37
CA VAL A 146 4.93 -2.47 -3.76
C VAL A 146 5.73 -3.76 -3.80
N ARG A 147 5.30 -4.79 -3.09
CA ARG A 147 5.88 -6.13 -3.18
C ARG A 147 4.87 -7.08 -3.81
N VAL A 148 5.14 -7.50 -5.04
CA VAL A 148 4.27 -8.41 -5.79
C VAL A 148 4.64 -9.85 -5.44
N ILE A 149 3.64 -10.66 -5.05
CA ILE A 149 3.86 -12.06 -4.64
C ILE A 149 3.47 -13.06 -5.72
N ASN A 150 2.43 -12.80 -6.52
CA ASN A 150 2.08 -13.54 -7.74
C ASN A 150 1.38 -12.59 -8.72
N SER A 151 1.47 -12.90 -10.01
CA SER A 151 0.73 -12.23 -11.07
C SER A 151 0.50 -13.27 -12.17
N LEU A 152 -0.70 -13.81 -12.33
CA LEU A 152 -1.00 -14.85 -13.31
C LEU A 152 -1.68 -14.40 -14.60
N GLN A 153 -2.06 -13.14 -14.79
CA GLN A 153 -2.57 -12.70 -16.11
C GLN A 153 -2.67 -11.19 -16.27
N GLU A 154 -2.76 -10.76 -17.53
CA GLU A 154 -2.90 -9.39 -18.02
C GLU A 154 -4.16 -8.73 -17.45
N LEU A 155 -3.99 -7.78 -16.54
CA LEU A 155 -5.10 -7.05 -15.93
C LEU A 155 -4.79 -5.56 -15.77
N LEU A 156 -4.27 -4.96 -16.84
CA LEU A 156 -4.31 -3.52 -17.04
C LEU A 156 -4.50 -3.24 -18.53
N GLU A 157 -5.69 -3.51 -19.06
CA GLU A 157 -6.23 -2.59 -20.07
C GLU A 157 -6.58 -1.30 -19.32
N ALA A 158 -5.55 -0.51 -19.02
CA ALA A 158 -5.75 0.88 -18.71
C ALA A 158 -6.44 1.45 -19.95
N GLU A 159 -7.73 1.81 -19.82
CA GLU A 159 -8.34 2.72 -20.78
C GLU A 159 -7.34 3.83 -21.03
N ASP A 160 -6.97 3.98 -22.29
CA ASP A 160 -6.00 4.93 -22.78
C ASP A 160 -6.49 6.34 -22.39
N ARG A 161 -6.12 6.78 -21.19
CA ARG A 161 -6.21 8.17 -20.75
C ARG A 161 -4.81 8.69 -20.46
N PRO A 162 -3.93 8.77 -21.48
CA PRO A 162 -2.77 9.60 -21.41
C PRO A 162 -3.26 11.06 -21.38
N GLY A 163 -3.10 11.73 -20.25
CA GLY A 163 -3.43 13.16 -20.20
C GLY A 163 -3.34 13.84 -18.84
N VAL A 164 -3.53 13.14 -17.72
CA VAL A 164 -3.49 13.78 -16.40
C VAL A 164 -2.34 13.21 -15.58
N CYS A 165 -1.35 14.05 -15.30
CA CYS A 165 -0.34 13.76 -14.29
C CYS A 165 -1.03 13.69 -12.92
N CYS A 166 -1.29 12.49 -12.42
CA CYS A 166 -1.97 12.27 -11.14
C CYS A 166 -1.01 12.14 -9.96
N LEU A 167 0.29 11.93 -10.21
CA LEU A 167 1.31 11.64 -9.21
C LEU A 167 2.30 12.81 -9.05
N GLN A 168 1.77 14.02 -8.85
CA GLN A 168 2.52 15.27 -8.86
C GLN A 168 3.68 15.32 -7.84
N HIS A 169 3.55 14.61 -6.73
CA HIS A 169 4.52 14.62 -5.64
C HIS A 169 5.31 13.32 -5.50
N LEU A 170 5.07 12.33 -6.37
CA LEU A 170 5.72 11.02 -6.21
C LEU A 170 7.18 11.10 -6.63
N GLU A 171 8.08 10.92 -5.66
CA GLU A 171 9.53 10.98 -5.83
C GLU A 171 10.18 9.59 -5.90
N GLU A 172 9.59 8.61 -5.19
CA GLU A 172 10.18 7.28 -5.04
C GLU A 172 9.19 6.16 -5.36
N LEU A 173 9.55 5.31 -6.32
CA LEU A 173 8.92 4.01 -6.54
C LEU A 173 9.87 2.90 -6.12
N HIS A 174 9.43 2.02 -5.24
CA HIS A 174 10.14 0.78 -4.88
C HIS A 174 9.25 -0.41 -5.20
N ILE A 175 9.67 -1.25 -6.14
CA ILE A 175 8.91 -2.43 -6.54
C ILE A 175 9.72 -3.70 -6.34
N GLN A 176 9.13 -4.69 -5.67
CA GLN A 176 9.62 -6.06 -5.72
C GLN A 176 8.82 -6.82 -6.78
N VAL A 177 9.50 -7.15 -7.87
CA VAL A 177 9.00 -7.88 -9.03
C VAL A 177 8.96 -9.37 -8.67
N GLY A 178 7.77 -9.97 -8.73
CA GLY A 178 7.56 -11.37 -8.39
C GLY A 178 7.86 -12.30 -9.56
N GLN A 179 7.18 -12.10 -10.69
CA GLN A 179 7.21 -13.05 -11.82
C GLN A 179 7.75 -12.46 -13.13
N GLY A 180 8.05 -11.15 -13.16
CA GLY A 180 8.48 -10.42 -14.34
C GLY A 180 7.38 -10.31 -15.39
N THR A 181 6.13 -10.15 -14.97
CA THR A 181 4.99 -10.13 -15.90
C THR A 181 4.77 -8.76 -16.54
N ARG A 182 4.00 -8.76 -17.63
CA ARG A 182 3.55 -7.53 -18.29
C ARG A 182 2.80 -6.60 -17.37
N VAL A 183 1.98 -7.12 -16.43
CA VAL A 183 1.23 -6.28 -15.49
C VAL A 183 2.14 -5.58 -14.47
N GLU A 184 3.16 -6.29 -13.99
CA GLU A 184 4.18 -5.69 -13.13
C GLU A 184 4.92 -4.56 -13.87
N LEU A 185 5.20 -4.77 -15.16
CA LEU A 185 5.84 -3.77 -16.01
C LEU A 185 4.92 -2.58 -16.30
N ASP A 186 3.64 -2.82 -16.59
CA ASP A 186 2.64 -1.79 -16.87
C ASP A 186 2.38 -0.91 -15.65
N LEU A 187 2.45 -1.45 -14.43
CA LEU A 187 2.42 -0.63 -13.20
C LEU A 187 3.59 0.35 -13.16
N VAL A 188 4.81 -0.13 -13.42
CA VAL A 188 6.00 0.74 -13.42
C VAL A 188 5.91 1.77 -14.54
N ARG A 189 5.46 1.36 -15.73
CA ARG A 189 5.24 2.25 -16.88
C ARG A 189 4.20 3.32 -16.57
N PHE A 190 3.09 2.95 -15.95
CA PHE A 190 2.04 3.88 -15.53
C PHE A 190 2.63 4.97 -14.61
N VAL A 191 3.40 4.58 -13.60
CA VAL A 191 4.07 5.53 -12.71
C VAL A 191 5.06 6.43 -13.47
N MET A 192 5.90 5.84 -14.33
CA MET A 192 6.86 6.58 -15.16
C MET A 192 6.21 7.59 -16.11
N ALA A 193 4.97 7.35 -16.53
CA ALA A 193 4.21 8.23 -17.42
C ALA A 193 3.45 9.33 -16.67
N THR A 194 3.21 9.18 -15.37
CA THR A 194 2.29 10.04 -14.60
C THR A 194 2.94 10.81 -13.43
N ALA A 195 4.18 10.49 -13.08
CA ALA A 195 4.92 11.09 -11.96
C ALA A 195 6.04 12.07 -12.42
N PRO A 196 5.76 13.38 -12.57
CA PRO A 196 6.75 14.37 -13.01
C PRO A 196 7.92 14.58 -12.05
N GLN A 197 7.73 14.35 -10.75
CA GLN A 197 8.75 14.52 -9.72
C GLN A 197 9.51 13.22 -9.39
N LEU A 198 9.33 12.16 -10.18
CA LEU A 198 9.93 10.86 -9.89
C LEU A 198 11.47 10.95 -9.97
N ARG A 199 12.17 10.52 -8.92
CA ARG A 199 13.63 10.58 -8.80
C ARG A 199 14.26 9.20 -8.81
N VAL A 200 13.61 8.24 -8.16
CA VAL A 200 14.16 6.88 -7.98
C VAL A 200 13.11 5.84 -8.30
N ILE A 201 13.50 4.87 -9.13
CA ILE A 201 12.77 3.63 -9.38
C ILE A 201 13.67 2.48 -8.91
N SER A 202 13.39 1.93 -7.74
CA SER A 202 14.11 0.77 -7.20
C SER A 202 13.38 -0.51 -7.58
N ILE A 203 14.09 -1.42 -8.24
CA ILE A 203 13.56 -2.71 -8.68
C ILE A 203 14.30 -3.81 -7.92
N LYS A 204 13.56 -4.57 -7.13
CA LYS A 204 14.04 -5.80 -6.49
C LYS A 204 13.42 -6.97 -7.22
N CYS A 205 14.23 -7.85 -7.81
CA CYS A 205 13.73 -9.07 -8.43
C CYS A 205 13.57 -10.17 -7.39
N ALA A 206 12.53 -11.00 -7.50
CA ALA A 206 12.41 -12.20 -6.70
C ALA A 206 13.57 -13.16 -6.98
N VAL A 207 14.01 -13.88 -5.94
CA VAL A 207 15.20 -14.77 -5.98
C VAL A 207 15.06 -15.88 -7.04
N ASN A 208 13.83 -16.29 -7.33
CA ASN A 208 13.50 -17.35 -8.28
C ASN A 208 13.22 -16.84 -9.70
N LEU A 209 13.39 -15.54 -9.97
CA LEU A 209 13.18 -14.99 -11.31
C LEU A 209 14.39 -15.33 -12.21
N SER A 210 14.15 -15.93 -13.37
CA SER A 210 15.23 -16.31 -14.29
C SER A 210 15.94 -15.09 -14.87
N ALA A 211 17.23 -15.24 -15.18
CA ALA A 211 18.03 -14.18 -15.80
C ALA A 211 17.38 -13.64 -17.08
N ASP A 212 16.84 -14.50 -17.94
CA ASP A 212 16.16 -14.10 -19.18
C ASP A 212 14.92 -13.22 -18.92
N LYS A 213 14.13 -13.55 -17.89
CA LYS A 213 12.99 -12.74 -17.49
C LYS A 213 13.42 -11.39 -16.93
N ILE A 214 14.49 -11.36 -16.13
CA ILE A 214 15.06 -10.11 -15.61
C ILE A 214 15.56 -9.24 -16.77
N LEU A 215 16.30 -9.82 -17.71
CA LEU A 215 16.81 -9.11 -18.88
C LEU A 215 15.68 -8.55 -19.75
N LYS A 216 14.66 -9.36 -20.04
CA LYS A 216 13.48 -8.94 -20.81
C LYS A 216 12.71 -7.82 -20.11
N PHE A 217 12.43 -7.97 -18.81
CA PHE A 217 11.77 -6.94 -18.02
C PHE A 217 12.56 -5.63 -18.05
N SER A 218 13.88 -5.72 -17.91
CA SER A 218 14.78 -4.57 -17.87
C SER A 218 14.91 -3.88 -19.21
N SER A 219 15.03 -4.63 -20.31
CA SER A 219 15.13 -4.07 -21.66
C SER A 219 13.85 -3.35 -22.06
N GLU A 220 12.69 -3.95 -21.78
CA GLU A 220 11.39 -3.32 -22.04
C GLU A 220 11.22 -2.07 -21.18
N LEU A 221 11.53 -2.14 -19.88
CA LEU A 221 11.43 -0.99 -18.98
C LEU A 221 12.26 0.21 -19.47
N LEU A 222 13.53 -0.03 -19.82
CA LEU A 222 14.46 1.01 -20.26
C LEU A 222 14.08 1.61 -21.62
N SER A 223 13.27 0.91 -22.42
CA SER A 223 12.75 1.42 -23.69
C SER A 223 11.64 2.47 -23.51
N TYR A 224 10.99 2.53 -22.33
CA TYR A 224 9.88 3.46 -22.11
C TYR A 224 10.34 4.89 -21.88
N LYS A 225 9.58 5.82 -22.46
CA LYS A 225 9.70 7.25 -22.16
C LYS A 225 9.26 7.51 -20.73
N ARG A 226 10.04 8.32 -20.02
CA ARG A 226 9.73 8.83 -18.68
C ARG A 226 9.29 10.28 -18.79
N ILE A 227 8.31 10.67 -17.98
CA ILE A 227 7.94 12.07 -17.84
C ILE A 227 9.00 12.84 -17.04
N SER A 228 9.53 12.23 -15.97
CA SER A 228 10.70 12.75 -15.26
C SER A 228 11.98 12.37 -16.00
N LYS A 229 12.73 13.38 -16.45
CA LYS A 229 14.00 13.21 -17.16
C LYS A 229 15.13 12.74 -16.25
N ASP A 230 15.05 13.08 -14.97
CA ASP A 230 16.11 12.84 -13.98
C ASP A 230 15.89 11.56 -13.16
N ALA A 231 14.77 10.86 -13.38
CA ALA A 231 14.47 9.61 -12.68
C ALA A 231 15.53 8.53 -12.98
N VAL A 232 16.16 7.99 -11.94
CA VAL A 232 17.14 6.90 -12.05
C VAL A 232 16.49 5.56 -11.73
N VAL A 233 16.72 4.56 -12.60
CA VAL A 233 16.35 3.16 -12.35
C VAL A 233 17.50 2.45 -11.65
N LYS A 234 17.24 1.81 -10.51
CA LYS A 234 18.22 1.08 -9.71
C LYS A 234 17.74 -0.35 -9.48
N TYR A 235 18.60 -1.32 -9.78
CA TYR A 235 18.37 -2.71 -9.41
C TYR A 235 18.97 -2.97 -8.02
N VAL A 236 18.17 -3.54 -7.13
CA VAL A 236 18.55 -3.84 -5.75
C VAL A 236 18.65 -5.34 -5.58
N TYR A 237 19.82 -5.80 -5.13
CA TYR A 237 20.10 -7.20 -4.80
C TYR A 237 20.29 -7.32 -3.28
N GLU A 238 19.70 -8.33 -2.66
CA GLU A 238 20.11 -8.71 -1.30
C GLU A 238 21.43 -9.47 -1.38
N ARG A 239 22.40 -9.08 -0.56
CA ARG A 239 23.58 -9.89 -0.23
C ARG A 239 23.21 -10.90 0.85
#